data_AF-A0A957CFR4-F1
#
_entry.id   AF-A0A957CFR4-F1
#
_cell.length_a   1.000
_cell.length_b   1.000
_cell.length_c   1.000
_cell.angle_alpha   90.00
_cell.angle_beta   90.00
_cell.angle_gamma   90.00
#
_symmetry.space_group_name_H-M   'P 1'
#
loop_
_entity.id
_entity.type
_entity.pdbx_description
1 polymer ?
#
loop_
_entity_poly.entity_id
_entity_poly.type
_entity_poly.pdbx_seq_one_letter_code
_entity_poly.pdbx_strand_id
1 'polypeptide(L)'
;MEQHRYPVFLILLIFVSTFFLQAQQSCRPKPPTPSPTPPSSPTATTSPTITGSPTATNTPEATAQVLPDAGLESLAEIDYLGEGGHDYTIPAGYYFLVKRFSPFRFEQVNGSDYHAAANERVWRVRGSIPIKVYDQEVSFGDVWVGCEINYLQIDDDPDTRRNRWYIDGKFVHLMNQGMKVIGRFTVPFDGKLTLFAEDSIGAEIELTCPQRIVSTNTPSPVPPTVTPTSTPIISTHTPTPPPITSVTPPVAVATSVPTGTATAVPPNPTITPTASPTVPRGPAYTRFNFEMAGQAGRNGTCFMHRDTGELLLVWEMQDGWTDSSTHPLADAEGWIEVHIPHPSVYVEVYCDAGEGIVRMNIHNGVPHPEDGRIVGWLSRGIRNAIEIGWP
;
A
#
# COMPACT_ATOMS: atom_id res chain seq x y z
N MET A 1 -68.28 -23.75 40.74
CA MET A 1 -68.63 -25.07 40.16
C MET A 1 -68.56 -24.93 38.64
N GLU A 2 -67.76 -25.70 37.91
CA GLU A 2 -66.69 -26.57 38.40
C GLU A 2 -65.58 -26.76 37.34
N GLN A 3 -64.51 -27.41 37.76
CA GLN A 3 -63.27 -27.60 37.01
C GLN A 3 -63.49 -28.39 35.72
N HIS A 4 -62.69 -28.11 34.69
CA HIS A 4 -61.79 -29.11 34.11
C HIS A 4 -60.50 -28.40 33.63
N ARG A 5 -59.37 -29.12 33.64
CA ARG A 5 -58.01 -28.60 33.41
C ARG A 5 -57.29 -29.46 32.38
N TYR A 6 -56.54 -28.79 31.48
CA TYR A 6 -55.23 -29.10 30.86
C TYR A 6 -54.71 -30.56 30.69
N PRO A 7 -53.74 -30.83 29.77
CA PRO A 7 -53.16 -29.98 28.71
C PRO A 7 -53.13 -30.62 27.31
N VAL A 8 -52.89 -29.81 26.28
CA VAL A 8 -52.35 -30.26 24.98
C VAL A 8 -50.89 -29.80 24.89
N PHE A 9 -49.94 -30.63 25.33
CA PHE A 9 -48.52 -30.25 25.36
C PHE A 9 -47.52 -31.45 25.39
N LEU A 10 -47.69 -32.45 24.51
CA LEU A 10 -46.77 -33.61 24.47
C LEU A 10 -46.57 -34.28 23.09
N ILE A 11 -46.49 -33.52 21.99
CA ILE A 11 -46.06 -34.07 20.68
C ILE A 11 -45.04 -33.13 19.99
N LEU A 12 -43.90 -32.87 20.64
CA LEU A 12 -42.74 -32.24 20.00
C LEU A 12 -41.39 -32.61 20.65
N LEU A 13 -41.26 -33.82 21.22
CA LEU A 13 -40.08 -34.21 22.01
C LEU A 13 -39.56 -35.63 21.70
N ILE A 14 -39.83 -36.16 20.51
CA ILE A 14 -39.38 -37.49 20.07
C ILE A 14 -38.37 -37.41 18.90
N PHE A 15 -38.45 -36.38 18.04
CA PHE A 15 -37.59 -36.25 16.85
C PHE A 15 -36.16 -35.75 17.09
N VAL A 16 -35.82 -35.30 18.29
CA VAL A 16 -34.46 -34.82 18.63
C VAL A 16 -33.55 -35.96 19.12
N SER A 17 -34.12 -37.10 19.51
CA SER A 17 -33.38 -38.20 20.16
C SER A 17 -32.51 -39.01 19.20
N THR A 18 -32.93 -39.21 17.96
CA THR A 18 -32.26 -40.11 17.00
C THR A 18 -31.01 -39.54 16.34
N PHE A 19 -30.89 -38.21 16.20
CA PHE A 19 -29.72 -37.60 15.56
C PHE A 19 -28.46 -37.59 16.43
N PHE A 20 -28.57 -37.65 17.76
CA PHE A 20 -27.41 -37.62 18.66
C PHE A 20 -26.67 -38.97 18.77
N LEU A 21 -27.28 -40.08 18.37
CA LEU A 21 -26.69 -41.42 18.57
C LEU A 21 -25.66 -41.81 17.49
N GLN A 22 -25.53 -41.05 16.41
CA GLN A 22 -24.62 -41.34 15.30
C GLN A 22 -23.27 -40.60 15.39
N ALA A 23 -23.15 -39.62 16.30
CA ALA A 23 -21.95 -38.78 16.45
C ALA A 23 -20.82 -39.42 17.28
N GLN A 24 -21.09 -40.45 18.09
CA GLN A 24 -20.11 -41.00 19.05
C GLN A 24 -19.27 -42.20 18.54
N GLN A 25 -19.38 -42.62 17.27
CA GLN A 25 -18.62 -43.77 16.76
C GLN A 25 -17.27 -43.43 16.10
N SER A 26 -16.94 -42.14 15.92
CA SER A 26 -15.69 -41.73 15.24
C SER A 26 -14.45 -41.73 16.16
N CYS A 27 -14.63 -41.57 17.48
CA CYS A 27 -13.52 -41.43 18.43
C CYS A 27 -12.94 -42.78 18.90
N ARG A 28 -12.18 -43.47 18.03
CA ARG A 28 -11.22 -44.50 18.46
C ARG A 28 -9.78 -43.97 18.35
N PRO A 29 -8.93 -44.09 19.39
CA PRO A 29 -7.53 -43.71 19.28
C PRO A 29 -6.80 -44.63 18.28
N LYS A 30 -6.07 -44.00 17.35
CA LYS A 30 -5.18 -44.69 16.40
C LYS A 30 -4.05 -45.39 17.18
N PRO A 31 -3.72 -46.66 16.91
CA PRO A 31 -2.60 -47.32 17.57
C PRO A 31 -1.28 -46.60 17.23
N PRO A 32 -0.32 -46.54 18.18
CA PRO A 32 0.92 -45.80 17.98
C PRO A 32 1.74 -46.39 16.82
N THR A 33 2.13 -45.53 15.89
CA THR A 33 3.06 -45.88 14.80
C THR A 33 4.48 -45.99 15.37
N PRO A 34 5.25 -47.05 15.06
CA PRO A 34 6.62 -47.18 15.55
C PRO A 34 7.50 -46.05 15.00
N SER A 35 8.37 -45.49 15.85
CA SER A 35 9.27 -44.38 15.48
C SER A 35 10.25 -44.80 14.38
N PRO A 36 10.46 -43.98 13.33
CA PRO A 36 11.51 -44.23 12.36
C PRO A 36 12.90 -44.01 12.97
N THR A 37 13.82 -44.92 12.70
CA THR A 37 15.25 -44.76 13.04
C THR A 37 15.84 -43.55 12.29
N PRO A 38 16.61 -42.66 12.95
CA PRO A 38 17.22 -41.51 12.26
C PRO A 38 18.24 -41.96 11.20
N PRO A 39 18.24 -41.37 9.99
CA PRO A 39 19.21 -41.67 8.95
C PRO A 39 20.60 -41.08 9.28
N SER A 40 21.64 -41.77 8.85
CA SER A 40 23.04 -41.35 9.05
C SER A 40 23.39 -40.09 8.26
N SER A 41 24.20 -39.21 8.84
CA SER A 41 24.65 -37.96 8.19
C SER A 41 25.52 -38.24 6.95
N PRO A 42 25.25 -37.59 5.80
CA PRO A 42 26.14 -37.66 4.63
C PRO A 42 27.42 -36.83 4.84
N THR A 43 28.52 -37.27 4.24
CA THR A 43 29.83 -36.61 4.32
C THR A 43 29.88 -35.33 3.48
N ALA A 44 30.62 -34.32 3.94
CA ALA A 44 30.81 -33.07 3.22
C ALA A 44 31.64 -33.24 1.93
N THR A 45 31.22 -32.58 0.84
CA THR A 45 31.92 -32.55 -0.45
C THR A 45 32.29 -31.11 -0.81
N THR A 46 33.57 -30.84 -1.07
CA THR A 46 34.12 -29.51 -1.35
C THR A 46 34.35 -29.27 -2.84
N SER A 47 33.78 -28.21 -3.42
CA SER A 47 34.08 -27.66 -4.76
C SER A 47 33.33 -26.32 -4.98
N PRO A 48 33.72 -25.45 -5.92
CA PRO A 48 34.93 -24.62 -5.77
C PRO A 48 34.65 -23.11 -5.99
N THR A 49 35.62 -22.26 -5.67
CA THR A 49 35.53 -20.80 -5.88
C THR A 49 35.46 -20.42 -7.36
N ILE A 50 34.45 -19.64 -7.75
CA ILE A 50 34.41 -18.91 -9.03
C ILE A 50 34.48 -17.41 -8.71
N THR A 51 35.36 -16.69 -9.41
CA THR A 51 35.62 -15.26 -9.17
C THR A 51 35.12 -14.40 -10.33
N GLY A 52 34.40 -13.32 -10.01
CA GLY A 52 34.05 -12.26 -10.95
C GLY A 52 32.59 -12.26 -11.42
N SER A 53 31.86 -11.22 -11.04
CA SER A 53 30.58 -10.82 -11.64
C SER A 53 30.42 -9.31 -11.46
N PRO A 54 29.89 -8.55 -12.45
CA PRO A 54 29.91 -7.09 -12.41
C PRO A 54 28.85 -6.49 -11.49
N THR A 55 29.14 -5.30 -10.95
CA THR A 55 28.20 -4.52 -10.12
C THR A 55 27.02 -4.01 -10.97
N ALA A 56 25.85 -4.61 -10.80
CA ALA A 56 24.58 -4.11 -11.32
C ALA A 56 23.83 -3.34 -10.23
N THR A 57 23.36 -2.12 -10.54
CA THR A 57 22.66 -1.26 -9.58
C THR A 57 21.15 -1.50 -9.67
N ASN A 58 20.61 -2.33 -8.79
CA ASN A 58 19.17 -2.55 -8.69
C ASN A 58 18.52 -1.45 -7.84
N THR A 59 17.55 -0.74 -8.41
CA THR A 59 16.70 0.21 -7.69
C THR A 59 15.46 -0.55 -7.19
N PRO A 60 15.10 -0.51 -5.90
CA PRO A 60 13.90 -1.17 -5.39
C PRO A 60 12.63 -0.44 -5.85
N GLU A 61 11.53 -1.19 -6.00
CA GLU A 61 10.19 -0.60 -6.06
C GLU A 61 9.81 -0.23 -4.63
N ALA A 62 10.01 1.04 -4.28
CA ALA A 62 9.98 1.48 -2.89
C ALA A 62 8.55 1.65 -2.36
N THR A 63 8.33 1.27 -1.11
CA THR A 63 7.06 1.46 -0.38
C THR A 63 7.29 2.38 0.81
N ALA A 64 6.23 3.03 1.30
CA ALA A 64 6.38 4.08 2.30
C ALA A 64 6.88 3.55 3.65
N GLN A 65 7.87 4.23 4.24
CA GLN A 65 8.32 3.92 5.60
C GLN A 65 7.37 4.58 6.61
N VAL A 66 6.64 3.77 7.38
CA VAL A 66 5.82 4.24 8.51
C VAL A 66 6.72 4.77 9.63
N LEU A 67 6.34 5.89 10.23
CA LEU A 67 7.08 6.57 11.30
C LEU A 67 6.22 6.73 12.56
N PRO A 68 6.81 6.80 13.77
CA PRO A 68 6.06 7.02 15.00
C PRO A 68 5.46 8.44 15.06
N ASP A 69 4.34 8.58 15.76
CA ASP A 69 3.48 9.79 15.83
C ASP A 69 4.10 11.00 16.58
N ALA A 70 5.41 10.98 16.83
CA ALA A 70 6.10 12.03 17.56
C ALA A 70 6.35 13.28 16.68
N GLY A 71 5.93 14.45 17.18
CA GLY A 71 6.16 15.76 16.56
C GLY A 71 5.00 16.34 15.75
N LEU A 72 3.80 15.72 15.80
CA LEU A 72 2.64 16.08 14.99
C LEU A 72 1.79 17.23 15.57
N GLU A 73 2.45 18.25 16.14
CA GLU A 73 1.81 19.42 16.80
C GLU A 73 1.17 20.41 15.80
N SER A 74 1.34 20.18 14.50
CA SER A 74 0.84 20.94 13.36
C SER A 74 -0.61 20.60 12.97
N LEU A 75 -1.04 19.35 13.22
CA LEU A 75 -2.40 18.87 12.92
C LEU A 75 -3.39 19.34 13.99
N ALA A 76 -4.68 19.38 13.66
CA ALA A 76 -5.71 19.81 14.60
C ALA A 76 -5.76 18.95 15.87
N GLU A 77 -5.82 19.60 17.03
CA GLU A 77 -6.06 18.97 18.32
C GLU A 77 -7.53 18.55 18.40
N ILE A 78 -7.81 17.35 17.87
CA ILE A 78 -9.14 16.74 17.83
C ILE A 78 -9.25 15.62 18.86
N ASP A 79 -10.40 15.47 19.53
CA ASP A 79 -10.71 14.32 20.39
C ASP A 79 -12.16 13.89 20.22
N TYR A 80 -12.39 12.58 20.10
CA TYR A 80 -13.74 12.01 20.04
C TYR A 80 -14.41 12.07 21.42
N LEU A 81 -15.64 12.58 21.47
CA LEU A 81 -16.41 12.73 22.71
C LEU A 81 -17.46 11.63 22.86
N GLY A 82 -18.09 11.21 21.76
CA GLY A 82 -19.11 10.16 21.76
C GLY A 82 -20.09 10.26 20.59
N GLU A 83 -21.11 9.39 20.62
CA GLU A 83 -22.21 9.35 19.66
C GLU A 83 -23.56 9.51 20.36
N GLY A 84 -24.36 10.46 19.88
CA GLY A 84 -25.78 10.60 20.17
C GLY A 84 -26.16 11.08 21.57
N GLY A 85 -27.42 11.49 21.70
CA GLY A 85 -28.26 11.43 22.91
C GLY A 85 -27.82 12.19 24.17
N HIS A 86 -26.72 12.94 24.11
CA HIS A 86 -26.02 13.44 25.29
C HIS A 86 -25.59 14.90 25.12
N ASP A 87 -25.47 15.58 26.26
CA ASP A 87 -24.87 16.91 26.37
C ASP A 87 -23.35 16.77 26.53
N TYR A 88 -22.60 17.46 25.68
CA TYR A 88 -21.14 17.53 25.69
C TYR A 88 -20.69 18.96 26.02
N THR A 89 -19.67 19.11 26.87
CA THR A 89 -19.06 20.40 27.21
C THR A 89 -17.58 20.40 26.83
N ILE A 90 -17.08 21.49 26.23
CA ILE A 90 -15.68 21.67 25.84
C ILE A 90 -15.07 22.95 26.46
N PRO A 91 -13.74 22.99 26.66
CA PRO A 91 -13.08 24.20 27.16
C PRO A 91 -13.15 25.36 26.15
N ALA A 92 -12.86 26.57 26.62
CA ALA A 92 -12.69 27.72 25.73
C ALA A 92 -11.53 27.52 24.74
N GLY A 93 -11.69 28.04 23.52
CA GLY A 93 -10.68 27.88 22.45
C GLY A 93 -10.71 26.51 21.75
N TYR A 94 -11.85 25.85 21.79
CA TYR A 94 -12.22 24.69 20.94
C TYR A 94 -13.60 24.97 20.29
N TYR A 95 -13.98 24.15 19.32
CA TYR A 95 -15.34 24.02 18.80
C TYR A 95 -15.77 22.55 18.73
N PHE A 96 -17.06 22.28 18.53
CA PHE A 96 -17.55 20.95 18.24
C PHE A 96 -17.52 20.71 16.73
N LEU A 97 -16.93 19.59 16.31
CA LEU A 97 -17.13 19.05 14.97
C LEU A 97 -18.14 17.91 15.08
N VAL A 98 -19.21 17.97 14.29
CA VAL A 98 -20.32 17.02 14.36
C VAL A 98 -20.50 16.33 13.02
N LYS A 99 -20.42 15.00 12.97
CA LYS A 99 -20.89 14.24 11.81
C LYS A 99 -22.40 14.11 11.88
N ARG A 100 -23.06 14.43 10.78
CA ARG A 100 -24.48 14.15 10.56
C ARG A 100 -24.60 13.28 9.31
N PHE A 101 -25.21 12.10 9.42
CA PHE A 101 -25.24 11.10 8.34
C PHE A 101 -26.14 11.47 7.15
N SER A 102 -27.11 12.38 7.33
CA SER A 102 -28.07 12.73 6.26
C SER A 102 -28.26 14.25 6.13
N PRO A 103 -27.88 14.85 4.98
CA PRO A 103 -26.83 14.37 4.09
C PRO A 103 -25.47 14.32 4.83
N PHE A 104 -24.61 13.37 4.46
CA PHE A 104 -23.29 13.20 5.07
C PHE A 104 -22.45 14.49 5.01
N ARG A 105 -22.15 15.02 6.19
CA ARG A 105 -21.27 16.17 6.39
C ARG A 105 -20.65 16.15 7.79
N PHE A 106 -19.49 16.80 7.91
CA PHE A 106 -19.04 17.37 9.17
C PHE A 106 -19.51 18.83 9.25
N GLU A 107 -19.87 19.27 10.44
CA GLU A 107 -20.41 20.60 10.71
C GLU A 107 -19.70 21.18 11.94
N GLN A 108 -19.12 22.38 11.80
CA GLN A 108 -18.56 23.11 12.95
C GLN A 108 -19.69 23.80 13.72
N VAL A 109 -19.82 23.47 15.00
CA VAL A 109 -20.73 24.13 15.93
C VAL A 109 -19.91 24.84 17.01
N ASN A 110 -20.09 26.16 17.11
CA ASN A 110 -19.37 27.01 18.06
C ASN A 110 -20.18 27.18 19.35
N GLY A 111 -19.56 26.92 20.49
CA GLY A 111 -20.16 27.03 21.82
C GLY A 111 -19.30 26.31 22.86
N SER A 112 -19.61 26.50 24.15
CA SER A 112 -19.06 25.67 25.22
C SER A 112 -19.77 24.32 25.33
N ASP A 113 -21.04 24.24 24.93
CA ASP A 113 -21.93 23.12 25.18
C ASP A 113 -22.71 22.73 23.91
N TYR A 114 -22.92 21.42 23.68
CA TYR A 114 -23.68 20.89 22.54
C TYR A 114 -24.49 19.65 22.93
N HIS A 115 -25.78 19.63 22.57
CA HIS A 115 -26.65 18.47 22.71
C HIS A 115 -26.70 17.69 21.38
N ALA A 116 -26.18 16.45 21.36
CA ALA A 116 -26.15 15.63 20.15
C ALA A 116 -27.51 14.99 19.86
N ALA A 117 -27.99 15.10 18.61
CA ALA A 117 -29.11 14.27 18.18
C ALA A 117 -28.68 12.80 18.09
N ALA A 118 -29.62 11.85 18.20
CA ALA A 118 -29.32 10.43 18.39
C ALA A 118 -28.38 9.80 17.35
N ASN A 119 -28.34 10.33 16.12
CA ASN A 119 -27.50 9.84 15.02
C ASN A 119 -26.39 10.86 14.69
N GLU A 120 -25.60 11.25 15.68
CA GLU A 120 -24.53 12.25 15.54
C GLU A 120 -23.29 11.87 16.33
N ARG A 121 -22.14 11.81 15.65
CA ARG A 121 -20.83 11.64 16.28
C ARG A 121 -20.20 12.99 16.51
N VAL A 122 -19.60 13.19 17.68
CA VAL A 122 -19.12 14.49 18.15
C VAL A 122 -17.64 14.42 18.52
N TRP A 123 -16.87 15.38 18.01
CA TRP A 123 -15.48 15.63 18.38
C TRP A 123 -15.33 17.04 18.94
N ARG A 124 -14.44 17.20 19.93
CA ARG A 124 -13.84 18.50 20.28
C ARG A 124 -12.70 18.77 19.31
N VAL A 125 -12.59 19.99 18.78
CA VAL A 125 -11.50 20.38 17.86
C VAL A 125 -10.91 21.74 18.19
N ARG A 126 -9.58 21.86 18.10
CA ARG A 126 -8.84 23.11 17.99
C ARG A 126 -7.85 22.99 16.83
N GLY A 127 -8.03 23.78 15.78
CA GLY A 127 -7.23 23.71 14.55
C GLY A 127 -8.11 23.93 13.33
N SER A 128 -7.76 23.30 12.22
CA SER A 128 -8.56 23.30 10.99
C SER A 128 -9.79 22.38 11.11
N ILE A 129 -10.76 22.59 10.22
CA ILE A 129 -11.79 21.58 9.93
C ILE A 129 -11.16 20.52 9.00
N PRO A 130 -11.15 19.23 9.34
CA PRO A 130 -10.75 18.17 8.42
C PRO A 130 -11.59 18.17 7.14
N ILE A 131 -10.97 17.96 5.98
CA ILE A 131 -11.71 17.80 4.73
C ILE A 131 -12.58 16.54 4.76
N LYS A 132 -13.79 16.65 4.21
CA LYS A 132 -14.73 15.52 4.12
C LYS A 132 -14.40 14.64 2.92
N VAL A 133 -14.19 13.35 3.15
CA VAL A 133 -13.95 12.34 2.10
C VAL A 133 -14.95 11.19 2.25
N TYR A 134 -15.44 10.64 1.13
CA TYR A 134 -16.30 9.45 1.07
C TYR A 134 -16.39 8.97 -0.38
N ASP A 135 -16.12 7.68 -0.63
CA ASP A 135 -16.27 7.01 -1.93
C ASP A 135 -15.68 7.81 -3.11
N GLN A 136 -14.49 8.40 -2.86
CA GLN A 136 -13.83 9.30 -3.79
C GLN A 136 -12.30 9.30 -3.61
N GLU A 137 -11.58 9.58 -4.70
CA GLU A 137 -10.16 9.90 -4.69
C GLU A 137 -9.95 11.42 -4.51
N VAL A 138 -9.06 11.82 -3.61
CA VAL A 138 -8.63 13.22 -3.40
C VAL A 138 -7.14 13.33 -3.64
N SER A 139 -6.73 14.35 -4.39
CA SER A 139 -5.33 14.63 -4.73
C SER A 139 -4.76 15.76 -3.88
N PHE A 140 -3.55 15.58 -3.36
CA PHE A 140 -2.83 16.59 -2.58
C PHE A 140 -1.68 17.26 -3.34
N GLY A 141 -1.46 16.84 -4.59
CA GLY A 141 -0.47 17.43 -5.50
C GLY A 141 0.77 16.55 -5.64
N ASP A 142 1.83 17.14 -6.17
CA ASP A 142 3.08 16.45 -6.45
C ASP A 142 3.95 16.37 -5.19
N VAL A 143 4.50 15.18 -4.92
CA VAL A 143 5.46 14.90 -3.84
C VAL A 143 6.76 14.33 -4.41
N TRP A 144 7.83 14.36 -3.62
CA TRP A 144 9.11 13.78 -3.96
C TRP A 144 9.62 12.82 -2.89
N VAL A 145 10.54 11.93 -3.28
CA VAL A 145 11.14 10.95 -2.37
C VAL A 145 11.67 11.62 -1.09
N GLY A 146 11.32 11.06 0.06
CA GLY A 146 11.68 11.60 1.37
C GLY A 146 10.79 12.72 1.90
N CYS A 147 9.72 13.13 1.20
CA CYS A 147 8.66 13.91 1.85
C CYS A 147 7.99 13.08 2.95
N GLU A 148 7.70 13.68 4.11
CA GLU A 148 6.90 13.05 5.15
C GLU A 148 5.43 13.47 5.02
N ILE A 149 4.54 12.49 4.97
CA ILE A 149 3.09 12.67 4.95
C ILE A 149 2.60 12.47 6.37
N ASN A 150 2.25 13.58 7.02
CA ASN A 150 1.62 13.61 8.34
C ASN A 150 0.11 13.64 8.12
N TYR A 151 -0.66 12.75 8.73
CA TYR A 151 -2.11 12.76 8.60
C TYR A 151 -2.86 12.56 9.93
N LEU A 152 -4.00 13.23 9.99
CA LEU A 152 -5.08 13.00 10.93
C LEU A 152 -6.27 12.47 10.14
N GLN A 153 -6.86 11.39 10.64
CA GLN A 153 -8.14 10.85 10.21
C GLN A 153 -9.08 10.82 11.42
N ILE A 154 -10.35 11.09 11.19
CA ILE A 154 -11.43 10.77 12.13
C ILE A 154 -12.45 9.87 11.47
N ASP A 155 -13.20 9.18 12.31
CA ASP A 155 -14.49 8.60 11.95
C ASP A 155 -14.43 7.50 10.87
N ASP A 156 -13.43 6.63 11.01
CA ASP A 156 -13.26 5.43 10.20
C ASP A 156 -13.79 4.24 11.04
N ASP A 157 -14.93 3.66 10.66
CA ASP A 157 -15.54 2.57 11.41
C ASP A 157 -14.69 1.28 11.28
N PRO A 158 -14.58 0.45 12.34
CA PRO A 158 -13.80 -0.78 12.32
C PRO A 158 -14.53 -1.91 11.56
N ASP A 159 -14.61 -1.80 10.24
CA ASP A 159 -15.16 -2.82 9.33
C ASP A 159 -14.19 -3.16 8.17
N THR A 160 -14.69 -3.67 7.04
CA THR A 160 -13.84 -4.09 5.91
C THR A 160 -13.41 -2.94 4.98
N ARG A 161 -13.96 -1.73 5.16
CA ARG A 161 -13.65 -0.55 4.33
C ARG A 161 -12.39 0.12 4.87
N ARG A 162 -11.38 0.33 4.03
CA ARG A 162 -10.07 0.88 4.45
C ARG A 162 -9.58 1.98 3.52
N ASN A 163 -9.17 3.09 4.12
CA ASN A 163 -8.70 4.26 3.38
C ASN A 163 -7.21 4.10 3.02
N ARG A 164 -6.86 4.38 1.75
CA ARG A 164 -5.60 3.97 1.12
C ARG A 164 -4.91 5.12 0.39
N TRP A 165 -3.60 5.19 0.57
CA TRP A 165 -2.74 6.18 -0.07
C TRP A 165 -2.06 5.63 -1.31
N TYR A 166 -1.98 6.46 -2.34
CA TYR A 166 -1.37 6.15 -3.61
C TYR A 166 -0.45 7.27 -4.09
N ILE A 167 0.56 6.91 -4.88
CA ILE A 167 1.38 7.85 -5.66
C ILE A 167 1.37 7.38 -7.11
N ASP A 168 0.93 8.26 -8.03
CA ASP A 168 0.67 7.94 -9.44
C ASP A 168 -0.16 6.65 -9.64
N GLY A 169 -1.12 6.41 -8.76
CA GLY A 169 -2.01 5.23 -8.78
C GLY A 169 -1.38 3.94 -8.24
N LYS A 170 -0.12 3.94 -7.81
CA LYS A 170 0.49 2.83 -7.05
C LYS A 170 0.20 2.99 -5.57
N PHE A 171 -0.29 1.93 -4.93
CA PHE A 171 -0.51 1.92 -3.47
C PHE A 171 0.83 2.10 -2.71
N VAL A 172 0.83 2.91 -1.65
CA VAL A 172 2.03 3.17 -0.83
C VAL A 172 1.82 3.02 0.68
N HIS A 173 0.61 3.25 1.22
CA HIS A 173 0.32 3.19 2.65
C HIS A 173 -1.15 2.92 2.96
N LEU A 174 -1.44 2.16 4.02
CA LEU A 174 -2.79 1.86 4.51
C LEU A 174 -3.08 2.61 5.80
N MET A 175 -4.27 3.20 5.91
CA MET A 175 -4.69 3.87 7.13
C MET A 175 -5.22 2.86 8.18
N ASN A 176 -4.94 3.13 9.45
CA ASN A 176 -5.56 2.43 10.57
C ASN A 176 -6.99 2.97 10.74
N GLN A 177 -7.91 2.13 11.24
CA GLN A 177 -9.29 2.52 11.54
C GLN A 177 -9.44 3.11 12.94
N GLY A 178 -10.52 3.86 13.16
CA GLY A 178 -10.90 4.41 14.45
C GLY A 178 -11.52 5.80 14.38
N MET A 179 -12.22 6.18 15.45
CA MET A 179 -12.88 7.49 15.59
C MET A 179 -11.89 8.67 15.61
N LYS A 180 -10.62 8.43 15.95
CA LYS A 180 -9.48 9.34 15.81
C LYS A 180 -8.24 8.48 15.53
N VAL A 181 -7.58 8.73 14.43
CA VAL A 181 -6.32 8.09 14.02
C VAL A 181 -5.36 9.16 13.57
N ILE A 182 -4.17 9.16 14.15
CA ILE A 182 -3.04 9.95 13.66
C ILE A 182 -2.06 8.94 13.06
N GLY A 183 -1.29 9.35 12.04
CA GLY A 183 -0.25 8.53 11.45
C GLY A 183 0.68 9.30 10.54
N ARG A 184 1.79 8.66 10.18
CA ARG A 184 2.88 9.27 9.41
C ARG A 184 3.59 8.26 8.53
N PHE A 185 3.89 8.65 7.29
CA PHE A 185 4.71 7.83 6.39
C PHE A 185 5.65 8.66 5.51
N THR A 186 6.75 8.06 5.07
CA THR A 186 7.74 8.69 4.18
C THR A 186 7.45 8.34 2.72
N VAL A 187 7.41 9.32 1.84
CA VAL A 187 7.19 9.16 0.40
C VAL A 187 8.33 8.34 -0.24
N PRO A 188 8.03 7.20 -0.88
CA PRO A 188 9.04 6.31 -1.45
C PRO A 188 9.59 6.75 -2.82
N PHE A 189 8.83 7.50 -3.62
CA PHE A 189 9.23 7.96 -4.96
C PHE A 189 8.49 9.24 -5.37
N ASP A 190 9.07 10.02 -6.28
CA ASP A 190 8.44 11.20 -6.87
C ASP A 190 7.17 10.82 -7.66
N GLY A 191 6.11 11.61 -7.51
CA GLY A 191 4.83 11.42 -8.21
C GLY A 191 3.69 12.21 -7.55
N LYS A 192 2.46 12.03 -8.03
CA LYS A 192 1.26 12.71 -7.52
C LYS A 192 0.61 11.92 -6.37
N LEU A 193 0.52 12.52 -5.19
CA LEU A 193 -0.09 11.91 -4.00
C LEU A 193 -1.62 11.98 -4.02
N THR A 194 -2.28 10.84 -3.82
CA THR A 194 -3.74 10.74 -3.70
C THR A 194 -4.18 9.83 -2.53
N LEU A 195 -5.34 10.15 -1.95
CA LEU A 195 -6.04 9.35 -0.94
C LEU A 195 -7.35 8.85 -1.56
N PHE A 196 -7.61 7.56 -1.49
CA PHE A 196 -8.93 6.99 -1.72
C PHE A 196 -9.55 6.61 -0.38
N ALA A 197 -10.76 7.12 -0.09
CA ALA A 197 -11.48 6.78 1.13
C ALA A 197 -12.73 5.93 0.81
N GLU A 198 -12.81 4.76 1.45
CA GLU A 198 -13.94 3.83 1.36
C GLU A 198 -14.99 4.10 2.45
N ASP A 199 -14.61 4.77 3.54
CA ASP A 199 -15.55 5.32 4.52
C ASP A 199 -15.64 6.85 4.45
N SER A 200 -16.60 7.36 5.22
CA SER A 200 -17.14 8.70 5.32
C SER A 200 -16.36 9.53 6.35
N ILE A 201 -15.04 9.55 6.15
CA ILE A 201 -14.03 10.10 7.06
C ILE A 201 -13.91 11.63 6.97
N GLY A 202 -13.37 12.21 8.04
CA GLY A 202 -12.70 13.52 8.00
C GLY A 202 -11.19 13.32 7.96
N ALA A 203 -10.47 14.04 7.09
CA ALA A 203 -9.02 13.96 6.97
C ALA A 203 -8.35 15.35 7.03
N GLU A 204 -7.22 15.48 7.72
CA GLU A 204 -6.32 16.63 7.65
C GLU A 204 -4.89 16.13 7.41
N ILE A 205 -4.15 16.79 6.53
CA ILE A 205 -2.89 16.30 5.98
C ILE A 205 -1.87 17.44 5.91
N GLU A 206 -0.67 17.19 6.42
CA GLU A 206 0.49 18.06 6.29
C GLU A 206 1.59 17.36 5.46
N LEU A 207 2.23 18.13 4.58
CA LEU A 207 3.28 17.67 3.68
C LEU A 207 4.64 18.27 4.09
N THR A 208 5.41 17.54 4.90
CA THR A 208 6.75 17.96 5.33
C THR A 208 7.79 17.47 4.33
N CYS A 209 7.94 18.19 3.23
CA CYS A 209 8.92 17.86 2.18
C CYS A 209 10.30 18.47 2.46
N PRO A 210 11.41 17.68 2.40
CA PRO A 210 12.76 18.23 2.46
C PRO A 210 13.00 19.13 1.25
N GLN A 211 13.78 20.21 1.39
CA GLN A 211 14.03 21.10 0.25
C GLN A 211 14.60 20.31 -0.94
N ARG A 212 13.92 20.36 -2.08
CA ARG A 212 14.35 19.72 -3.32
C ARG A 212 15.65 20.39 -3.77
N ILE A 213 16.79 19.78 -3.45
CA ILE A 213 18.10 20.19 -3.95
C ILE A 213 18.11 19.88 -5.45
N VAL A 214 17.58 20.83 -6.23
CA VAL A 214 17.75 20.84 -7.68
C VAL A 214 19.23 21.10 -7.92
N SER A 215 20.00 20.03 -8.03
CA SER A 215 21.38 20.07 -8.53
C SER A 215 21.35 20.67 -9.92
N THR A 216 21.51 21.99 -9.99
CA THR A 216 21.76 22.71 -11.24
C THR A 216 23.11 22.21 -11.74
N ASN A 217 23.07 21.16 -12.55
CA ASN A 217 24.20 20.69 -13.34
C ASN A 217 24.55 21.81 -14.33
N THR A 218 25.31 22.80 -13.85
CA THR A 218 25.91 23.83 -14.69
C THR A 218 26.66 23.08 -15.79
N PRO A 219 26.29 23.25 -17.07
CA PRO A 219 26.84 22.43 -18.13
C PRO A 219 28.35 22.65 -18.16
N SER A 220 29.10 21.60 -17.81
CA SER A 220 30.56 21.64 -17.78
C SER A 220 31.05 22.11 -19.15
N PRO A 221 31.91 23.14 -19.23
CA PRO A 221 32.20 23.83 -20.48
C PRO A 221 32.75 22.84 -21.50
N VAL A 222 32.00 22.65 -22.59
CA VAL A 222 32.32 21.69 -23.66
C VAL A 222 33.72 22.02 -24.20
N PRO A 223 34.69 21.09 -24.12
CA PRO A 223 36.02 21.32 -24.68
C PRO A 223 35.93 21.65 -26.17
N PRO A 224 36.66 22.66 -26.67
CA PRO A 224 36.50 23.13 -28.05
C PRO A 224 36.87 22.03 -29.06
N THR A 225 35.88 21.57 -29.81
CA THR A 225 36.05 20.55 -30.86
C THR A 225 36.97 21.06 -31.97
N VAL A 226 38.22 20.61 -31.97
CA VAL A 226 39.17 20.86 -33.06
C VAL A 226 38.73 20.12 -34.33
N THR A 227 38.13 20.85 -35.27
CA THR A 227 37.77 20.31 -36.59
C THR A 227 39.03 20.13 -37.46
N PRO A 228 39.36 18.92 -37.92
CA PRO A 228 40.47 18.73 -38.85
C PRO A 228 40.09 19.25 -40.25
N THR A 229 40.74 20.31 -40.71
CA THR A 229 40.53 20.86 -42.06
C THR A 229 41.17 19.96 -43.11
N SER A 230 40.37 19.18 -43.84
CA SER A 230 40.81 18.45 -45.03
C SER A 230 40.76 19.35 -46.26
N THR A 231 41.88 19.48 -46.97
CA THR A 231 41.98 20.32 -48.18
C THR A 231 41.47 19.54 -49.41
N PRO A 232 40.40 19.98 -50.10
CA PRO A 232 39.92 19.31 -51.31
C PRO A 232 40.84 19.62 -52.51
N ILE A 233 41.16 18.57 -53.29
CA ILE A 233 41.88 18.72 -54.56
C ILE A 233 40.88 19.07 -55.67
N ILE A 234 41.22 20.06 -56.50
CA ILE A 234 40.36 20.57 -57.56
C ILE A 234 40.29 19.56 -58.73
N SER A 235 39.08 19.35 -59.27
CA SER A 235 38.88 18.78 -60.61
C SER A 235 37.96 19.69 -61.42
N THR A 236 38.33 20.02 -62.66
CA THR A 236 37.75 21.12 -63.44
C THR A 236 36.96 20.67 -64.65
N HIS A 237 35.64 20.92 -64.68
CA HIS A 237 34.83 20.88 -65.90
C HIS A 237 33.77 22.00 -65.96
N THR A 238 33.94 22.90 -66.93
CA THR A 238 32.97 23.90 -67.47
C THR A 238 32.27 23.30 -68.71
N PRO A 239 31.17 23.86 -69.30
CA PRO A 239 30.38 25.08 -69.01
C PRO A 239 28.90 24.71 -68.64
N THR A 240 27.77 25.44 -68.84
CA THR A 240 27.39 26.63 -69.65
C THR A 240 26.09 27.30 -69.13
N PRO A 241 25.90 28.64 -69.23
CA PRO A 241 24.60 29.34 -69.06
C PRO A 241 23.79 29.39 -70.39
N PRO A 242 22.59 30.03 -70.54
CA PRO A 242 21.84 30.98 -69.69
C PRO A 242 20.32 30.57 -69.58
N PRO A 243 19.27 31.44 -69.43
CA PRO A 243 19.18 32.87 -69.09
C PRO A 243 18.22 33.21 -67.93
N ILE A 244 17.97 34.52 -67.74
CA ILE A 244 17.18 35.13 -66.65
C ILE A 244 15.79 35.56 -67.15
N THR A 245 14.75 35.45 -66.30
CA THR A 245 13.47 36.17 -66.49
C THR A 245 12.93 36.71 -65.16
N SER A 246 12.31 37.89 -65.21
CA SER A 246 11.76 38.61 -64.05
C SER A 246 10.31 39.00 -64.28
N VAL A 247 9.40 38.76 -63.32
CA VAL A 247 8.05 39.35 -63.33
C VAL A 247 7.56 39.62 -61.88
N THR A 248 6.67 40.61 -61.76
CA THR A 248 5.92 41.07 -60.57
C THR A 248 4.53 41.51 -61.07
N PRO A 249 3.56 41.93 -60.22
CA PRO A 249 3.12 41.44 -58.91
C PRO A 249 1.87 40.50 -59.14
N PRO A 250 0.69 40.50 -58.46
CA PRO A 250 -0.07 41.60 -57.81
C PRO A 250 -0.51 41.36 -56.35
N VAL A 251 -1.17 42.36 -55.77
CA VAL A 251 -1.85 42.32 -54.45
C VAL A 251 -3.24 41.68 -54.58
N ALA A 252 -3.68 40.93 -53.56
CA ALA A 252 -5.07 40.50 -53.39
C ALA A 252 -5.57 40.83 -51.98
N VAL A 253 -6.78 41.38 -51.88
CA VAL A 253 -7.49 41.63 -50.61
C VAL A 253 -8.58 40.57 -50.47
N ALA A 254 -8.68 39.95 -49.29
CA ALA A 254 -9.71 38.96 -48.98
C ALA A 254 -10.39 39.27 -47.64
N THR A 255 -11.69 39.50 -47.67
CA THR A 255 -12.53 39.73 -46.49
C THR A 255 -13.02 38.39 -45.95
N SER A 256 -12.79 38.08 -44.68
CA SER A 256 -13.31 36.89 -44.01
C SER A 256 -14.49 37.21 -43.08
N VAL A 257 -15.56 36.44 -43.20
CA VAL A 257 -16.71 36.47 -42.29
C VAL A 257 -16.44 35.52 -41.10
N PRO A 258 -16.73 35.91 -39.85
CA PRO A 258 -16.55 35.03 -38.70
C PRO A 258 -17.66 33.97 -38.64
N THR A 259 -17.35 32.73 -39.03
CA THR A 259 -18.20 31.56 -38.76
C THR A 259 -17.89 31.01 -37.36
N GLY A 260 -18.92 30.77 -36.55
CA GLY A 260 -18.76 30.36 -35.15
C GLY A 260 -18.05 29.01 -34.99
N THR A 261 -17.05 28.97 -34.11
CA THR A 261 -16.30 27.74 -33.77
C THR A 261 -17.08 26.90 -32.75
N ALA A 262 -17.35 25.63 -33.07
CA ALA A 262 -17.88 24.69 -32.10
C ALA A 262 -16.79 24.28 -31.09
N THR A 263 -17.10 24.35 -29.79
CA THR A 263 -16.18 23.87 -28.75
C THR A 263 -16.16 22.35 -28.76
N ALA A 264 -15.04 21.75 -29.18
CA ALA A 264 -14.84 20.32 -29.05
C ALA A 264 -14.66 19.95 -27.58
N VAL A 265 -15.45 19.01 -27.08
CA VAL A 265 -15.20 18.38 -25.77
C VAL A 265 -13.90 17.59 -25.87
N PRO A 266 -12.91 17.79 -24.98
CA PRO A 266 -11.68 17.01 -25.02
C PRO A 266 -11.98 15.52 -24.76
N PRO A 267 -11.33 14.59 -25.47
CA PRO A 267 -11.53 13.17 -25.23
C PRO A 267 -11.09 12.80 -23.81
N ASN A 268 -11.90 11.99 -23.12
CA ASN A 268 -11.55 11.44 -21.82
C ASN A 268 -10.22 10.67 -21.93
N PRO A 269 -9.20 10.94 -21.08
CA PRO A 269 -7.90 10.29 -21.19
C PRO A 269 -8.03 8.80 -20.81
N THR A 270 -8.02 7.92 -21.80
CA THR A 270 -7.91 6.47 -21.60
C THR A 270 -6.55 6.15 -20.99
N ILE A 271 -6.50 6.02 -19.66
CA ILE A 271 -5.29 5.67 -18.92
C ILE A 271 -4.91 4.23 -19.29
N THR A 272 -3.96 4.08 -20.22
CA THR A 272 -3.37 2.78 -20.51
C THR A 272 -2.37 2.48 -19.40
N PRO A 273 -2.55 1.39 -18.61
CA PRO A 273 -1.64 1.06 -17.53
C PRO A 273 -0.26 0.78 -18.11
N THR A 274 0.70 1.67 -17.82
CA THR A 274 2.09 1.50 -18.24
C THR A 274 2.71 0.44 -17.34
N ALA A 275 3.26 -0.62 -17.93
CA ALA A 275 3.85 -1.72 -17.17
C ALA A 275 4.97 -1.19 -16.25
N SER A 276 4.89 -1.49 -14.95
CA SER A 276 5.94 -1.12 -13.99
C SER A 276 7.28 -1.71 -14.45
N PRO A 277 8.39 -0.94 -14.41
CA PRO A 277 9.68 -1.42 -14.92
C PRO A 277 10.14 -2.64 -14.12
N THR A 278 10.24 -3.79 -14.78
CA THR A 278 10.70 -5.04 -14.16
C THR A 278 12.15 -4.87 -13.71
N VAL A 279 12.36 -4.62 -12.41
CA VAL A 279 13.69 -4.51 -11.80
C VAL A 279 14.48 -5.78 -12.14
N PRO A 280 15.74 -5.69 -12.61
CA PRO A 280 16.52 -6.86 -12.99
C PRO A 280 16.64 -7.86 -11.84
N ARG A 281 15.91 -8.98 -11.94
CA ARG A 281 15.77 -9.96 -10.86
C ARG A 281 17.15 -10.42 -10.38
N GLY A 282 17.49 -10.08 -9.14
CA GLY A 282 18.76 -10.46 -8.53
C GLY A 282 18.92 -11.99 -8.46
N PRO A 283 20.16 -12.50 -8.32
CA PRO A 283 20.39 -13.94 -8.19
C PRO A 283 19.74 -14.55 -6.94
N ALA A 284 19.47 -13.71 -5.93
CA ALA A 284 18.87 -14.04 -4.65
C ALA A 284 17.42 -13.54 -4.57
N TYR A 285 16.55 -14.40 -4.04
CA TYR A 285 15.18 -14.09 -3.65
C TYR A 285 14.73 -15.12 -2.62
N THR A 286 13.70 -14.81 -1.85
CA THR A 286 13.07 -15.77 -0.94
C THR A 286 11.66 -16.06 -1.43
N ARG A 287 11.38 -17.32 -1.74
CA ARG A 287 10.02 -17.80 -1.94
C ARG A 287 9.40 -18.11 -0.58
N PHE A 288 8.14 -17.74 -0.42
CA PHE A 288 7.33 -18.00 0.75
C PHE A 288 6.14 -18.87 0.34
N ASN A 289 5.99 -20.02 0.99
CA ASN A 289 4.71 -20.72 1.06
C ASN A 289 4.11 -20.41 2.42
N PHE A 290 2.97 -19.75 2.44
CA PHE A 290 2.19 -19.57 3.66
C PHE A 290 1.10 -20.64 3.66
N GLU A 291 1.06 -21.48 4.70
CA GLU A 291 0.00 -22.48 4.91
C GLU A 291 -0.65 -22.27 6.28
N MET A 292 -1.95 -22.51 6.41
CA MET A 292 -2.67 -22.35 7.68
C MET A 292 -2.45 -23.51 8.66
N ALA A 293 -1.35 -24.26 8.56
CA ALA A 293 -0.98 -25.39 9.42
C ALA A 293 -2.09 -26.45 9.63
N GLY A 294 -2.96 -26.66 8.62
CA GLY A 294 -4.12 -27.55 8.70
C GLY A 294 -5.42 -26.94 9.25
N GLN A 295 -5.41 -25.64 9.56
CA GLN A 295 -6.62 -24.82 9.78
C GLN A 295 -7.08 -24.17 8.46
N ALA A 296 -8.01 -23.22 8.55
CA ALA A 296 -8.41 -22.35 7.45
C ALA A 296 -8.38 -20.90 7.90
N GLY A 297 -7.92 -20.02 7.00
CA GLY A 297 -7.87 -18.58 7.21
C GLY A 297 -9.25 -17.95 7.26
N ARG A 298 -9.28 -16.73 7.81
CA ARG A 298 -10.44 -15.83 7.77
C ARG A 298 -10.16 -14.68 6.80
N ASN A 299 -11.21 -13.96 6.40
CA ASN A 299 -11.09 -12.66 5.75
C ASN A 299 -10.20 -11.72 6.58
N GLY A 300 -9.21 -11.09 5.95
CA GLY A 300 -8.33 -10.12 6.59
C GLY A 300 -7.14 -9.74 5.71
N THR A 301 -6.61 -8.54 5.90
CA THR A 301 -5.45 -8.07 5.13
C THR A 301 -4.16 -8.43 5.85
N CYS A 302 -3.22 -9.01 5.11
CA CYS A 302 -1.90 -9.40 5.58
C CYS A 302 -0.80 -8.58 4.94
N PHE A 303 0.24 -8.31 5.73
CA PHE A 303 1.36 -7.43 5.39
C PHE A 303 2.67 -8.10 5.78
N MET A 304 3.64 -8.09 4.88
CA MET A 304 5.03 -8.50 5.14
C MET A 304 5.91 -7.25 5.14
N HIS A 305 6.42 -6.83 6.29
CA HIS A 305 7.29 -5.67 6.43
C HIS A 305 8.72 -6.10 6.83
N ARG A 306 9.73 -5.32 6.45
CA ARG A 306 11.09 -5.43 6.98
C ARG A 306 11.23 -4.78 8.36
N ASP A 307 12.32 -5.11 9.04
CA ASP A 307 12.87 -4.34 10.18
C ASP A 307 12.97 -2.82 9.93
N THR A 308 13.18 -2.40 8.68
CA THR A 308 13.23 -0.99 8.28
C THR A 308 11.85 -0.32 8.12
N GLY A 309 10.75 -1.03 8.31
CA GLY A 309 9.38 -0.56 8.01
C GLY A 309 9.01 -0.55 6.52
N GLU A 310 9.88 -1.09 5.67
CA GLU A 310 9.65 -1.26 4.23
C GLU A 310 8.71 -2.45 3.99
N LEU A 311 7.53 -2.17 3.47
CA LEU A 311 6.52 -3.15 3.08
C LEU A 311 6.95 -3.91 1.80
N LEU A 312 6.99 -5.23 1.89
CA LEU A 312 7.42 -6.16 0.83
C LEU A 312 6.27 -6.82 0.06
N LEU A 313 5.14 -7.06 0.73
CA LEU A 313 3.98 -7.76 0.18
C LEU A 313 2.72 -7.42 0.99
N VAL A 314 1.63 -7.06 0.31
CA VAL A 314 0.26 -7.06 0.86
C VAL A 314 -0.52 -8.17 0.18
N TRP A 315 -1.37 -8.87 0.92
CA TRP A 315 -2.39 -9.74 0.33
C TRP A 315 -3.65 -9.77 1.18
N GLU A 316 -4.80 -9.97 0.53
CA GLU A 316 -6.05 -10.28 1.22
C GLU A 316 -6.14 -11.80 1.42
N MET A 317 -6.25 -12.25 2.67
CA MET A 317 -6.76 -13.58 2.98
C MET A 317 -8.28 -13.58 2.85
N GLN A 318 -8.84 -14.72 2.43
CA GLN A 318 -10.29 -14.93 2.33
C GLN A 318 -10.74 -15.99 3.33
N ASP A 319 -12.01 -15.95 3.74
CA ASP A 319 -12.62 -17.02 4.54
C ASP A 319 -12.46 -18.38 3.83
N GLY A 320 -11.80 -19.32 4.50
CA GLY A 320 -11.50 -20.64 3.94
C GLY A 320 -10.15 -20.77 3.24
N TRP A 321 -9.34 -19.70 3.16
CA TRP A 321 -8.00 -19.72 2.56
C TRP A 321 -7.08 -20.70 3.30
N THR A 322 -6.57 -21.72 2.61
CA THR A 322 -5.68 -22.74 3.21
C THR A 322 -4.21 -22.40 3.08
N ASP A 323 -3.82 -21.76 1.97
CA ASP A 323 -2.44 -21.58 1.58
C ASP A 323 -2.27 -20.55 0.44
N SER A 324 -1.03 -20.12 0.22
CA SER A 324 -0.68 -19.11 -0.77
C SER A 324 -0.81 -19.55 -2.24
N SER A 325 -1.13 -20.81 -2.56
CA SER A 325 -1.26 -21.23 -3.98
C SER A 325 -2.43 -20.58 -4.72
N THR A 326 -3.38 -20.02 -3.97
CA THR A 326 -4.51 -19.24 -4.50
C THR A 326 -4.16 -17.76 -4.79
N HIS A 327 -2.96 -17.30 -4.40
CA HIS A 327 -2.59 -15.89 -4.48
C HIS A 327 -2.17 -15.45 -5.91
N PRO A 328 -2.57 -14.26 -6.41
CA PRO A 328 -2.23 -13.81 -7.77
C PRO A 328 -0.72 -13.66 -8.08
N LEU A 329 0.15 -13.62 -7.06
CA LEU A 329 1.61 -13.59 -7.22
C LEU A 329 2.29 -14.94 -6.94
N ALA A 330 1.53 -16.02 -6.76
CA ALA A 330 2.07 -17.35 -6.58
C ALA A 330 2.58 -17.93 -7.92
N ASP A 331 3.67 -18.70 -7.87
CA ASP A 331 4.08 -19.55 -8.98
C ASP A 331 3.23 -20.84 -9.06
N ALA A 332 3.48 -21.67 -10.08
CA ALA A 332 2.74 -22.91 -10.30
C ALA A 332 3.01 -24.01 -9.23
N GLU A 333 3.93 -23.78 -8.29
CA GLU A 333 4.18 -24.62 -7.11
C GLU A 333 3.48 -24.05 -5.86
N GLY A 334 2.84 -22.88 -5.95
CA GLY A 334 2.08 -22.21 -4.88
C GLY A 334 2.84 -21.14 -4.10
N TRP A 335 4.05 -20.79 -4.53
CA TRP A 335 4.97 -19.94 -3.75
C TRP A 335 4.93 -18.48 -4.21
N ILE A 336 4.83 -17.55 -3.25
CA ILE A 336 4.99 -16.12 -3.52
C ILE A 336 6.48 -15.77 -3.48
N GLU A 337 7.02 -15.18 -4.54
CA GLU A 337 8.42 -14.76 -4.59
C GLU A 337 8.60 -13.32 -4.09
N VAL A 338 9.38 -13.15 -3.01
CA VAL A 338 9.70 -11.85 -2.42
C VAL A 338 11.21 -11.60 -2.44
N HIS A 339 11.61 -10.41 -2.91
CA HIS A 339 13.01 -10.02 -2.99
C HIS A 339 13.49 -9.40 -1.66
N ILE A 340 14.22 -10.19 -0.86
CA ILE A 340 14.81 -9.75 0.41
C ILE A 340 16.30 -9.41 0.19
N PRO A 341 16.71 -8.12 0.24
CA PRO A 341 18.09 -7.72 -0.02
C PRO A 341 19.05 -8.07 1.14
N HIS A 342 20.35 -8.10 0.83
CA HIS A 342 21.41 -8.62 1.71
C HIS A 342 21.39 -8.18 3.20
N PRO A 343 21.07 -6.93 3.58
CA PRO A 343 21.14 -6.50 4.97
C PRO A 343 19.91 -6.83 5.85
N SER A 344 18.80 -7.37 5.32
CA SER A 344 17.58 -7.60 6.10
C SER A 344 17.75 -8.68 7.18
N VAL A 345 17.56 -8.33 8.45
CA VAL A 345 17.74 -9.23 9.60
C VAL A 345 16.40 -9.70 10.19
N TYR A 346 15.31 -8.99 9.93
CA TYR A 346 13.97 -9.39 10.32
C TYR A 346 12.94 -9.08 9.24
N VAL A 347 11.92 -9.94 9.18
CA VAL A 347 10.65 -9.68 8.48
C VAL A 347 9.53 -9.89 9.49
N GLU A 348 8.75 -8.86 9.77
CA GLU A 348 7.48 -8.98 10.50
C GLU A 348 6.38 -9.27 9.48
N VAL A 349 5.65 -10.35 9.67
CA VAL A 349 4.39 -10.60 8.97
C VAL A 349 3.26 -10.37 9.96
N TYR A 350 2.25 -9.60 9.58
CA TYR A 350 1.05 -9.46 10.40
C TYR A 350 -0.22 -9.49 9.55
N CYS A 351 -1.29 -10.03 10.12
CA CYS A 351 -2.60 -10.15 9.50
C CYS A 351 -3.65 -9.51 10.41
N ASP A 352 -4.42 -8.58 9.87
CA ASP A 352 -5.55 -7.90 10.54
C ASP A 352 -6.87 -8.52 10.03
N ALA A 353 -7.55 -9.26 10.90
CA ALA A 353 -8.81 -9.94 10.61
C ALA A 353 -10.01 -9.27 11.30
N GLY A 354 -9.89 -7.99 11.70
CA GLY A 354 -10.95 -7.21 12.37
C GLY A 354 -11.19 -7.59 13.84
N GLU A 355 -11.08 -8.88 14.20
CA GLU A 355 -11.09 -9.36 15.59
C GLU A 355 -9.74 -9.13 16.31
N GLY A 356 -8.69 -8.77 15.57
CA GLY A 356 -7.35 -8.48 16.10
C GLY A 356 -6.23 -8.72 15.10
N ILE A 357 -5.02 -8.30 15.47
CA ILE A 357 -3.81 -8.44 14.64
C ILE A 357 -3.00 -9.66 15.11
N VAL A 358 -2.88 -10.67 14.25
CA VAL A 358 -1.91 -11.78 14.43
C VAL A 358 -0.56 -11.31 13.91
N ARG A 359 0.52 -11.48 14.68
CA ARG A 359 1.89 -11.08 14.33
C ARG A 359 2.85 -12.26 14.39
N MET A 360 3.72 -12.40 13.40
CA MET A 360 4.77 -13.41 13.33
C MET A 360 6.10 -12.78 12.89
N ASN A 361 7.15 -12.95 13.70
CA ASN A 361 8.48 -12.41 13.42
C ASN A 361 9.41 -13.49 12.84
N ILE A 362 9.81 -13.30 11.58
CA ILE A 362 10.78 -14.16 10.89
C ILE A 362 12.18 -13.65 11.22
N HIS A 363 12.78 -14.20 12.28
CA HIS A 363 14.12 -13.83 12.71
C HIS A 363 15.19 -14.46 11.81
N ASN A 364 15.87 -13.62 11.03
CA ASN A 364 16.83 -14.01 9.98
C ASN A 364 18.30 -13.92 10.45
N GLY A 365 18.55 -13.60 11.73
CA GLY A 365 19.88 -13.24 12.22
C GLY A 365 20.86 -14.40 12.38
N VAL A 366 22.01 -14.29 11.72
CA VAL A 366 23.20 -15.12 11.92
C VAL A 366 24.47 -14.25 12.02
N PRO A 367 25.47 -14.60 12.85
CA PRO A 367 26.75 -13.89 12.85
C PRO A 367 27.46 -13.95 11.48
N HIS A 368 28.01 -12.81 11.06
CA HIS A 368 28.92 -12.71 9.92
C HIS A 368 30.33 -13.18 10.36
N PRO A 369 31.01 -14.03 9.57
CA PRO A 369 32.16 -14.79 10.05
C PRO A 369 33.45 -13.98 10.27
N GLU A 370 33.54 -12.77 9.71
CA GLU A 370 34.77 -11.95 9.72
C GLU A 370 34.78 -10.88 10.83
N ASP A 371 33.61 -10.34 11.18
CA ASP A 371 33.43 -9.16 12.04
C ASP A 371 32.33 -9.33 13.11
N GLY A 372 31.65 -10.49 13.15
CA GLY A 372 30.69 -10.86 14.19
C GLY A 372 29.34 -10.13 14.16
N ARG A 373 29.13 -9.17 13.26
CA ARG A 373 27.83 -8.47 13.13
C ARG A 373 26.72 -9.45 12.74
N ILE A 374 25.51 -9.22 13.22
CA ILE A 374 24.36 -10.02 12.78
C ILE A 374 23.97 -9.60 11.36
N VAL A 375 23.82 -10.58 10.47
CA VAL A 375 23.32 -10.42 9.09
C VAL A 375 22.19 -11.40 8.84
N GLY A 376 21.39 -11.17 7.80
CA GLY A 376 20.43 -12.16 7.33
C GLY A 376 21.11 -13.46 6.86
N TRP A 377 20.38 -14.58 6.92
CA TRP A 377 20.71 -15.82 6.19
C TRP A 377 19.91 -15.96 4.89
N LEU A 378 18.61 -15.63 4.90
CA LEU A 378 17.73 -15.55 3.72
C LEU A 378 18.24 -14.60 2.62
N SER A 379 19.09 -13.67 3.01
CA SER A 379 19.56 -12.57 2.19
C SER A 379 20.94 -12.83 1.55
N ARG A 380 21.58 -13.97 1.86
CA ARG A 380 23.00 -14.30 1.56
C ARG A 380 23.35 -14.56 0.08
N GLY A 381 22.69 -13.90 -0.88
CA GLY A 381 23.00 -14.08 -2.30
C GLY A 381 22.47 -15.39 -2.91
N ILE A 382 21.71 -16.17 -2.14
CA ILE A 382 21.16 -17.48 -2.51
C ILE A 382 19.63 -17.41 -2.62
N ARG A 383 19.04 -18.39 -3.30
CA ARG A 383 17.58 -18.57 -3.35
C ARG A 383 17.12 -19.37 -2.14
N ASN A 384 16.16 -18.86 -1.41
CA ASN A 384 15.55 -19.54 -0.26
C ASN A 384 14.09 -19.89 -0.55
N ALA A 385 13.59 -20.89 0.17
CA ALA A 385 12.19 -21.25 0.24
C ALA A 385 11.84 -21.44 1.73
N ILE A 386 10.88 -20.68 2.25
CA ILE A 386 10.35 -20.86 3.61
C ILE A 386 8.89 -21.29 3.52
N GLU A 387 8.59 -22.44 4.10
CA GLU A 387 7.23 -22.88 4.39
C GLU A 387 6.85 -22.41 5.80
N ILE A 388 5.70 -21.75 5.93
CA ILE A 388 5.27 -21.06 7.14
C ILE A 388 3.88 -21.55 7.52
N GLY A 389 3.83 -22.42 8.53
CA GLY A 389 2.60 -22.76 9.23
C GLY A 389 2.12 -21.59 10.09
N TRP A 390 1.03 -20.95 9.67
CA TRP A 390 0.39 -19.84 10.37
C TRP A 390 -0.49 -20.35 11.53
N PRO A 391 -0.47 -19.70 12.71
CA PRO A 391 -1.16 -20.17 13.92
C PRO A 391 -2.68 -19.92 13.94
#